data_AF-A0A821M9A3-F1
#
_entry.id   AF-A0A821M9A3-F1
#
_cell.length_a   1.000
_cell.length_b   1.000
_cell.length_c   1.000
_cell.angle_alpha   90.00
_cell.angle_beta   90.00
_cell.angle_gamma   90.00
#
_symmetry.space_group_name_H-M   'P 1'
#
loop_
_entity.id
_entity.type
_entity.pdbx_description
1 polymer ?
#
loop_
_entity_poly.entity_id
_entity_poly.type
_entity_poly.pdbx_seq_one_letter_code
_entity_poly.pdbx_strand_id
1 'polypeptide(L)'
;MNNHPSAPIANPIEETANDYLQMHRIHELFHNLSASMVYNRPEDPKVFMIDYLEQLKKARATGLAFPALVQDTDLTSVFRMLDPVGLGHITYSQYA
;
A
#
# COMPACT_ATOMS: atom_id res chain seq x y z
N MET A 1 -16.83 -40.79 -24.91
CA MET A 1 -17.10 -40.25 -23.56
C MET A 1 -16.49 -38.88 -23.46
N ASN A 2 -17.30 -37.85 -23.21
CA ASN A 2 -16.83 -36.46 -23.09
C ASN A 2 -16.19 -36.25 -21.71
N ASN A 3 -14.89 -36.00 -21.66
CA ASN A 3 -14.23 -35.50 -20.45
C ASN A 3 -14.45 -33.99 -20.37
N HIS A 4 -15.55 -33.58 -19.75
CA HIS A 4 -15.71 -32.21 -19.28
C HIS A 4 -14.72 -31.99 -18.13
N PRO A 5 -13.94 -30.90 -18.08
CA PRO A 5 -13.19 -30.58 -16.87
C PRO A 5 -14.20 -30.29 -15.76
N SER A 6 -14.16 -31.09 -14.69
CA SER A 6 -14.92 -30.84 -13.47
C SER A 6 -14.46 -29.49 -12.91
N ALA A 7 -15.40 -28.59 -12.65
CA ALA A 7 -15.13 -27.33 -11.97
C ALA A 7 -14.38 -27.60 -10.64
N PRO A 8 -13.48 -26.70 -10.20
CA PRO A 8 -12.77 -26.89 -8.94
C PRO A 8 -13.80 -27.04 -7.82
N ILE A 9 -13.69 -28.11 -7.03
CA ILE A 9 -14.53 -28.31 -5.85
C ILE A 9 -14.17 -27.17 -4.90
N ALA A 10 -15.09 -26.23 -4.69
CA ALA A 10 -14.91 -25.14 -3.74
C ALA A 10 -14.58 -25.73 -2.36
N ASN A 11 -13.43 -25.33 -1.79
CA ASN A 11 -13.01 -25.73 -0.45
C ASN A 11 -13.56 -24.69 0.55
N PRO A 12 -14.55 -25.04 1.40
CA PRO A 12 -15.17 -24.06 2.30
C PRO A 12 -14.19 -23.38 3.26
N ILE A 13 -13.08 -24.05 3.61
CA ILE A 13 -12.03 -23.49 4.45
C ILE A 13 -11.26 -22.40 3.70
N GLU A 14 -10.96 -22.65 2.43
CA GLU A 14 -10.24 -21.71 1.57
C GLU A 14 -11.08 -20.46 1.31
N GLU A 15 -12.38 -20.63 1.06
CA GLU A 15 -13.32 -19.51 0.87
C GLU A 15 -13.41 -18.65 2.13
N THR A 16 -13.60 -19.28 3.30
CA THR A 16 -13.64 -18.57 4.59
C THR A 16 -12.33 -17.82 4.88
N ALA A 17 -11.18 -18.44 4.58
CA ALA A 17 -9.89 -17.80 4.75
C ALA A 17 -9.72 -16.60 3.80
N ASN A 18 -10.13 -16.74 2.54
CA ASN A 18 -10.08 -15.67 1.55
C ASN A 18 -10.98 -14.49 1.94
N ASP A 19 -12.18 -14.76 2.43
CA ASP A 19 -13.10 -13.74 2.93
C ASP A 19 -12.50 -12.95 4.09
N TYR A 20 -11.84 -13.63 5.04
CA TYR A 20 -11.13 -12.99 6.13
C TYR A 20 -10.00 -12.07 5.62
N LEU A 21 -9.19 -12.56 4.68
CA LEU A 21 -8.09 -11.80 4.10
C LEU A 21 -8.58 -10.54 3.37
N GLN A 22 -9.69 -10.65 2.63
CA GLN A 22 -10.30 -9.53 1.92
C GLN A 22 -10.96 -8.53 2.88
N MET A 23 -11.79 -9.01 3.80
CA MET A 23 -12.50 -8.17 4.77
C MET A 23 -11.53 -7.34 5.61
N HIS A 24 -10.37 -7.90 5.96
CA HIS A 24 -9.35 -7.22 6.76
C HIS A 24 -8.24 -6.57 5.93
N ARG A 25 -8.35 -6.58 4.59
CA ARG A 25 -7.39 -5.96 3.66
C ARG A 25 -5.94 -6.38 3.92
N ILE A 26 -5.76 -7.67 4.22
CA ILE A 26 -4.46 -8.23 4.61
C ILE A 26 -3.49 -8.19 3.43
N HIS A 27 -3.97 -8.36 2.20
CA HIS A 27 -3.13 -8.24 1.01
C HIS A 27 -2.53 -6.85 0.86
N GLU A 28 -3.32 -5.79 1.05
CA GLU A 28 -2.83 -4.42 0.99
C GLU A 28 -1.88 -4.08 2.13
N LEU A 29 -2.14 -4.62 3.33
CA LEU A 29 -1.22 -4.51 4.46
C LEU A 29 0.16 -5.09 4.11
N PHE A 30 0.19 -6.31 3.57
CA PHE A 30 1.44 -6.95 3.16
C PHE A 30 2.11 -6.21 1.99
N HIS A 31 1.34 -5.71 1.02
CA HIS A 31 1.87 -4.92 -0.08
C HIS A 31 2.58 -3.66 0.43
N ASN A 32 1.94 -2.89 1.32
CA ASN A 32 2.49 -1.67 1.87
C ASN A 32 3.72 -1.93 2.75
N LEU A 33 3.68 -2.98 3.57
CA LEU A 33 4.83 -3.38 4.38
C LEU A 33 6.01 -3.78 3.49
N SER A 34 5.76 -4.57 2.46
CA SER A 34 6.80 -5.02 1.52
C SER A 34 7.40 -3.84 0.73
N ALA A 35 6.56 -2.93 0.24
CA ALA A 35 7.02 -1.72 -0.44
C ALA A 35 7.89 -0.86 0.49
N SER A 36 7.46 -0.67 1.73
CA SER A 36 8.20 0.09 2.74
C SER A 36 9.55 -0.56 3.06
N MET A 37 9.61 -1.88 3.15
CA MET A 37 10.84 -2.65 3.37
C MET A 37 11.84 -2.49 2.23
N VAL A 38 11.38 -2.65 0.99
CA VAL A 38 12.23 -2.54 -0.21
C VAL A 38 12.78 -1.12 -0.39
N TYR A 39 11.96 -0.11 -0.06
CA TYR A 39 12.34 1.29 -0.16
C TYR A 39 13.35 1.69 0.94
N ASN A 40 13.02 1.43 2.20
CA ASN A 40 13.83 1.89 3.34
C ASN A 40 15.10 1.05 3.56
N ARG A 41 15.10 -0.23 3.14
CA ARG A 41 16.21 -1.17 3.31
C ARG A 41 16.83 -1.11 4.72
N PRO A 42 16.03 -1.28 5.77
CA PRO A 42 16.49 -1.11 7.14
C PRO A 42 17.58 -2.14 7.50
N GLU A 43 18.51 -1.74 8.37
CA GLU A 43 19.57 -2.65 8.88
C GLU A 43 18.98 -3.82 9.68
N ASP A 44 17.92 -3.56 10.46
CA ASP A 44 17.13 -4.60 11.14
C ASP A 44 15.70 -4.65 10.58
N PRO A 45 15.44 -5.55 9.62
CA PRO A 45 14.12 -5.81 9.07
C PRO A 45 13.03 -6.08 10.10
N LYS A 46 13.34 -6.83 11.17
CA LYS A 46 12.32 -7.31 12.10
C LYS A 46 11.84 -6.17 12.98
N VAL A 47 12.77 -5.40 13.53
CA VAL A 47 12.45 -4.23 14.36
C VAL A 47 11.64 -3.23 13.53
N PHE A 48 12.05 -2.94 12.30
CA PHE A 48 11.31 -2.06 11.40
C PHE A 48 9.86 -2.54 11.17
N MET A 49 9.66 -3.83 10.88
CA MET A 49 8.32 -4.38 10.65
C MET A 49 7.43 -4.28 11.91
N ILE A 50 8.00 -4.52 13.10
CA ILE A 50 7.27 -4.38 14.37
C ILE A 50 6.82 -2.93 14.56
N ASP A 51 7.75 -1.98 14.41
CA ASP A 51 7.47 -0.56 14.60
C ASP A 51 6.43 -0.05 13.59
N TYR A 52 6.52 -0.50 12.33
CA TYR A 52 5.56 -0.17 11.29
C TYR A 52 4.15 -0.65 11.64
N LEU A 53 4.02 -1.91 12.10
CA LEU A 53 2.72 -2.47 12.50
C LEU A 53 2.16 -1.81 13.76
N GLU A 54 3.01 -1.44 14.72
CA GLU A 54 2.58 -0.69 15.91
C GLU A 54 2.09 0.72 15.56
N GLN A 55 2.74 1.41 14.61
CA GLN A 55 2.25 2.68 14.09
C GLN A 55 0.89 2.52 13.41
N LEU A 56 0.70 1.50 12.57
CA LEU A 56 -0.60 1.21 11.95
C LEU A 56 -1.70 0.92 12.98
N LYS A 57 -1.39 0.19 14.05
CA LYS A 57 -2.34 -0.06 15.15
C LYS A 57 -2.75 1.24 15.84
N LYS A 58 -1.81 2.13 16.14
CA LYS A 58 -2.08 3.45 16.73
C LYS A 58 -2.90 4.33 15.78
N ALA A 59 -2.56 4.33 14.49
CA ALA A 59 -3.26 5.11 13.48
C ALA A 59 -4.71 4.62 13.29
N ARG A 60 -4.95 3.31 13.35
CA ARG A 60 -6.31 2.75 13.35
C ARG A 60 -7.17 3.27 14.51
N ALA A 61 -6.57 3.45 15.70
CA ALA A 61 -7.29 3.93 16.88
C ALA A 61 -7.52 5.45 16.88
N THR A 62 -6.59 6.21 16.31
CA THR A 62 -6.57 7.69 16.39
C THR A 62 -7.05 8.37 15.11
N GLY A 63 -7.09 7.66 13.98
CA GLY A 63 -7.37 8.22 12.66
C GLY A 63 -6.24 9.11 12.10
N LEU A 64 -5.08 9.15 12.77
CA LEU A 64 -3.97 10.06 12.48
C LEU A 64 -2.66 9.28 12.30
N ALA A 65 -1.72 9.85 11.54
CA ALA A 65 -0.34 9.37 11.40
C ALA A 65 -0.20 7.92 10.89
N PHE A 66 -0.74 7.66 9.70
CA PHE A 66 -0.51 6.39 9.00
C PHE A 66 0.89 6.36 8.40
N PRO A 67 1.68 5.29 8.61
CA PRO A 67 2.94 5.13 7.91
C PRO A 67 2.67 4.94 6.41
N ALA A 68 3.01 5.96 5.63
CA ALA A 68 2.85 5.99 4.18
C ALA A 68 4.21 6.11 3.50
N LEU A 69 4.36 5.46 2.35
CA LEU A 69 5.56 5.56 1.52
C LEU A 69 5.69 6.95 0.89
N VAL A 70 4.55 7.50 0.42
CA VAL A 70 4.47 8.83 -0.18
C VAL A 70 4.01 9.79 0.90
N GLN A 71 4.82 10.81 1.15
CA GLN A 71 4.55 11.90 2.09
C GLN A 71 4.13 13.17 1.34
N ASP A 72 3.55 14.12 2.07
CA ASP A 72 3.15 15.41 1.50
C ASP A 72 4.33 16.18 0.89
N THR A 73 5.54 15.96 1.42
CA THR A 73 6.79 16.50 0.86
C THR A 73 7.10 15.93 -0.52
N ASP A 74 6.80 14.65 -0.75
CA ASP A 74 7.01 14.00 -2.05
C ASP A 74 6.05 14.57 -3.08
N LEU A 75 4.77 14.73 -2.70
CA LEU A 75 3.76 15.35 -3.56
C LEU A 75 4.13 16.80 -3.87
N THR A 76 4.55 17.56 -2.86
CA THR A 76 5.02 18.94 -3.02
C THR A 76 6.23 19.01 -3.95
N SER A 77 7.16 18.07 -3.84
CA SER A 77 8.37 18.03 -4.68
C SER A 77 8.03 17.73 -6.13
N VAL A 78 7.18 16.73 -6.39
CA VAL A 78 6.69 16.41 -7.74
C VAL A 78 5.93 17.60 -8.33
N PHE A 79 5.06 18.24 -7.55
CA PHE A 79 4.32 19.41 -7.99
C PHE A 79 5.25 20.58 -8.38
N ARG A 80 6.24 20.89 -7.53
CA ARG A 80 7.23 21.94 -7.80
C ARG A 80 8.11 21.65 -9.01
N MET A 81 8.40 20.38 -9.29
CA MET A 81 9.11 19.98 -10.49
C MET A 81 8.31 20.32 -11.77
N LEU A 82 6.98 20.29 -11.68
CA LEU A 82 6.07 20.59 -12.79
C LEU A 82 5.62 22.06 -12.83
N ASP A 83 5.79 22.81 -11.73
CA ASP A 83 5.57 24.25 -11.64
C ASP A 83 6.85 24.99 -11.18
N PRO A 84 7.90 25.04 -12.03
CA PRO A 84 9.16 25.68 -11.65
C PRO A 84 9.04 27.20 -11.45
N VAL A 85 7.99 27.82 -12.00
CA VAL A 85 7.73 29.26 -11.90
C VAL A 85 6.92 29.60 -10.64
N GLY A 86 6.31 28.61 -9.99
CA GLY A 86 5.53 28.78 -8.76
C GLY A 86 4.19 29.48 -8.98
N LEU A 87 3.57 29.26 -10.14
CA LEU A 87 2.26 29.84 -10.50
C LEU A 87 1.08 29.17 -9.79
N GLY A 88 1.31 28.06 -9.09
CA GLY A 88 0.30 27.29 -8.37
C GLY A 88 -0.64 26.49 -9.27
N HIS A 89 -0.33 26.39 -10.56
CA HIS A 89 -1.07 25.58 -11.53
C HIS A 89 -0.13 25.09 -12.63
N ILE A 90 -0.48 23.94 -13.20
CA ILE A 90 0.26 23.31 -14.30
C ILE A 90 -0.59 23.42 -15.56
N THR A 91 -0.12 24.13 -16.57
CA THR A 91 -0.73 24.22 -17.89
C THR A 91 -0.15 23.15 -18.82
N TYR A 92 -0.91 22.79 -19.85
CA TYR A 92 -0.42 21.83 -20.86
C TYR A 92 0.90 22.25 -21.51
N SER A 93 1.10 23.56 -21.71
CA SER A 93 2.35 24.11 -22.25
C SER A 93 3.55 23.99 -21.30
N GLN A 94 3.33 23.79 -20.00
CA GLN A 94 4.40 23.56 -19.01
C GLN A 94 4.81 22.08 -18.93
N TYR A 95 4.00 21.18 -19.49
CA TYR A 95 4.25 19.73 -19.51
C TYR A 95 5.01 19.26 -20.77
N ALA A 96 5.16 20.12 -21.78
CA ALA A 96 5.72 19.79 -23.11
C ALA A 96 7.16 20.27 -23.31
#